data_AF-A0A829Y6H3-F1
#
_entry.id   AF-A0A829Y6H3-F1
#
_cell.length_a   1.000
_cell.length_b   1.000
_cell.length_c   1.000
_cell.angle_alpha   90.00
_cell.angle_beta   90.00
_cell.angle_gamma   90.00
#
_symmetry.space_group_name_H-M   'P 1'
#
loop_
_entity.id
_entity.type
_entity.pdbx_description
1 polymer ?
#
loop_
_entity_poly.entity_id
_entity_poly.type
_entity_poly.pdbx_seq_one_letter_code
_entity_poly.pdbx_strand_id
1 'polypeptide(L)'
;MKIASVIACAALALGASAVASADEFTKEDLARWQEQFDGVVKEGRALWTDAKLGKNGVVCAQCHPNAANTHPETYPKFQKQLGKVANFWEMVNWCIRNPLEGDELAADDPKMTALLTYATWERRGVKLEPGKH
;
A
#
# COMPACT_ATOMS: atom_id res chain seq x y z
N MET A 1 -3.64 -43.77 50.24
CA MET A 1 -2.74 -42.64 49.90
C MET A 1 -3.06 -42.18 48.49
N LYS A 2 -3.54 -40.93 48.36
CA LYS A 2 -3.54 -40.08 47.14
C LYS A 2 -4.40 -40.51 45.94
N ILE A 3 -5.72 -40.49 46.09
CA ILE A 3 -6.68 -40.34 44.97
C ILE A 3 -7.42 -39.02 45.20
N ALA A 4 -6.79 -37.89 44.90
CA ALA A 4 -7.46 -36.58 45.03
C ALA A 4 -6.87 -35.47 44.15
N SER A 5 -5.69 -35.66 43.52
CA SER A 5 -4.94 -34.51 42.99
C SER A 5 -4.91 -34.38 41.47
N VAL A 6 -5.60 -35.23 40.70
CA VAL A 6 -5.53 -35.19 39.23
C VAL A 6 -6.69 -34.42 38.58
N ILE A 7 -7.79 -34.18 39.30
CA ILE A 7 -8.97 -33.52 38.72
C ILE A 7 -8.84 -31.99 38.69
N ALA A 8 -7.94 -31.40 39.48
CA ALA A 8 -7.80 -29.94 39.58
C ALA A 8 -7.05 -29.30 38.39
N CYS A 9 -6.31 -30.05 37.56
CA CYS A 9 -5.62 -29.49 36.40
C CYS A 9 -6.45 -29.45 35.12
N ALA A 10 -7.57 -30.19 35.04
CA ALA A 10 -8.41 -30.19 33.83
C ALA A 10 -9.38 -28.99 33.75
N ALA A 11 -9.67 -28.35 34.88
CA ALA A 11 -10.61 -27.22 34.93
C ALA A 11 -9.98 -25.87 34.49
N LEU A 12 -8.65 -25.78 34.38
CA LEU A 12 -7.94 -24.54 34.03
C LEU A 12 -7.62 -24.39 32.54
N ALA A 13 -7.93 -25.40 31.71
CA ALA A 13 -7.67 -25.33 30.26
C ALA A 13 -8.89 -24.91 29.42
N LEU A 14 -10.08 -24.75 30.04
CA LEU A 14 -11.34 -24.47 29.33
C LEU A 14 -11.74 -23.00 29.29
N GLY A 15 -11.05 -22.11 29.99
CA GLY A 15 -11.35 -20.68 30.03
C GLY A 15 -10.16 -19.86 29.58
N ALA A 16 -10.12 -19.48 28.29
CA ALA A 16 -9.44 -18.29 27.73
C ALA A 16 -9.08 -18.43 26.23
N SER A 17 -9.59 -19.44 25.52
CA SER A 17 -9.69 -19.35 24.05
C SER A 17 -10.82 -18.38 23.71
N ALA A 18 -10.63 -17.09 23.96
CA ALA A 18 -11.40 -16.08 23.26
C ALA A 18 -11.09 -16.28 21.77
N VAL A 19 -11.92 -17.07 21.09
CA VAL A 19 -11.86 -17.20 19.64
C VAL A 19 -12.09 -15.79 19.13
N ALA A 20 -11.03 -15.15 18.62
CA ALA A 20 -11.14 -13.85 18.00
C ALA A 20 -12.10 -14.02 16.82
N SER A 21 -13.35 -13.61 17.00
CA SER A 21 -14.32 -13.55 15.91
C SER A 21 -14.05 -12.27 15.15
N ALA A 22 -13.84 -12.36 13.84
CA ALA A 22 -13.81 -11.18 13.00
C ALA A 22 -15.21 -10.57 12.94
N ASP A 23 -15.28 -9.24 12.89
CA ASP A 23 -16.52 -8.55 12.59
C ASP A 23 -17.00 -8.91 11.18
N GLU A 24 -18.31 -9.06 11.01
CA GLU A 24 -18.91 -9.17 9.68
C GLU A 24 -19.10 -7.77 9.08
N PHE A 25 -18.77 -7.63 7.80
CA PHE A 25 -18.95 -6.37 7.07
C PHE A 25 -20.23 -6.38 6.27
N THR A 26 -21.02 -5.32 6.41
CA THR A 26 -22.27 -5.13 5.66
C THR A 26 -22.01 -4.72 4.21
N LYS A 27 -23.03 -4.78 3.35
CA LYS A 27 -22.89 -4.28 1.98
C LYS A 27 -22.68 -2.77 1.96
N GLU A 28 -23.30 -2.07 2.91
CA GLU A 28 -23.18 -0.65 3.13
C GLU A 28 -21.75 -0.25 3.53
N ASP A 29 -21.09 -1.07 4.36
CA ASP A 29 -19.67 -0.88 4.71
C ASP A 29 -18.78 -0.99 3.48
N LEU A 30 -18.94 -2.08 2.71
CA LEU A 30 -18.14 -2.32 1.50
C LEU A 30 -18.34 -1.21 0.46
N ALA A 31 -19.57 -0.72 0.29
CA ALA A 31 -19.87 0.38 -0.63
C ALA A 31 -19.18 1.69 -0.19
N ARG A 32 -19.28 2.03 1.10
CA ARG A 32 -18.61 3.21 1.67
C ARG A 32 -17.09 3.15 1.49
N TRP A 33 -16.47 2.00 1.75
CA TRP A 33 -15.02 1.88 1.62
C TRP A 33 -14.56 1.93 0.18
N GLN A 34 -15.36 1.36 -0.75
CA GLN A 34 -15.08 1.50 -2.17
C GLN A 34 -15.15 2.97 -2.61
N GLU A 35 -16.14 3.72 -2.14
CA GLU A 35 -16.25 5.16 -2.42
C GLU A 35 -15.03 5.93 -1.87
N GLN A 36 -14.59 5.61 -0.66
CA GLN A 36 -13.38 6.21 -0.06
C GLN A 36 -12.13 5.88 -0.90
N PHE A 37 -11.97 4.62 -1.31
CA PHE A 37 -10.88 4.18 -2.17
C PHE A 37 -10.90 4.92 -3.52
N ASP A 38 -12.06 5.02 -4.17
CA ASP A 38 -12.22 5.74 -5.43
C ASP A 38 -11.91 7.24 -5.28
N GLY A 39 -12.21 7.82 -4.12
CA GLY A 39 -11.79 9.17 -3.74
C GLY A 39 -10.26 9.31 -3.77
N VAL A 40 -9.55 8.40 -3.10
CA VAL A 40 -8.08 8.40 -3.05
C VAL A 40 -7.47 8.15 -4.44
N VAL A 41 -8.09 7.32 -5.28
CA VAL A 41 -7.69 7.14 -6.69
C VAL A 41 -7.75 8.47 -7.46
N LYS A 42 -8.82 9.26 -7.28
CA LYS A 42 -8.98 10.57 -7.92
C LYS A 42 -7.94 11.57 -7.43
N GLU A 43 -7.66 11.60 -6.13
CA GLU A 43 -6.59 12.43 -5.55
C GLU A 43 -5.22 12.05 -6.13
N GLY A 44 -4.92 10.75 -6.21
CA GLY A 44 -3.68 10.26 -6.80
C GLY A 44 -3.54 10.62 -8.27
N ARG A 45 -4.63 10.56 -9.05
CA ARG A 45 -4.66 11.03 -10.44
C ARG A 45 -4.36 12.52 -10.53
N ALA A 46 -4.94 13.34 -9.66
CA ALA A 46 -4.70 14.78 -9.65
C ALA A 46 -3.21 15.09 -9.38
N LEU A 47 -2.64 14.47 -8.34
CA LEU A 47 -1.22 14.57 -8.01
C LEU A 47 -0.30 14.09 -9.14
N TRP A 48 -0.69 13.03 -9.85
CA TRP A 48 0.08 12.48 -10.99
C TRP A 48 0.32 13.50 -12.11
N THR A 49 -0.57 14.50 -12.21
CA THR A 49 -0.53 15.58 -13.19
C THR A 49 -0.25 16.95 -12.59
N ASP A 50 0.07 17.03 -11.29
CA ASP A 50 0.30 18.31 -10.60
C ASP A 50 1.78 18.72 -10.65
N ALA A 51 2.06 19.83 -11.35
CA ALA A 51 3.39 20.43 -11.45
C ALA A 51 3.96 20.87 -10.09
N LYS A 52 3.11 21.05 -9.06
CA LYS A 52 3.52 21.46 -7.71
C LYS A 52 4.09 20.33 -6.88
N LEU A 53 4.04 19.08 -7.35
CA LEU A 53 4.70 17.95 -6.69
C LEU A 53 6.23 18.06 -6.82
N GLY A 54 6.71 18.66 -7.91
CA GLY A 54 8.11 19.00 -8.15
C GLY A 54 8.38 20.50 -8.01
N LYS A 55 9.60 20.91 -8.35
CA LYS A 55 10.03 22.31 -8.39
C LYS A 55 10.30 22.84 -9.80
N ASN A 56 10.38 21.95 -10.79
CA ASN A 56 10.74 22.28 -12.17
C ASN A 56 9.56 22.19 -13.18
N GLY A 57 8.34 21.93 -12.71
CA GLY A 57 7.12 21.86 -13.54
C GLY A 57 6.93 20.57 -14.33
N VAL A 58 7.87 19.63 -14.25
CA VAL A 58 7.70 18.26 -14.77
C VAL A 58 6.66 17.52 -13.92
N VAL A 59 5.87 16.66 -14.55
CA VAL A 59 4.85 15.84 -13.86
C VAL A 59 5.02 14.37 -14.19
N CYS A 60 4.57 13.50 -13.29
CA CYS A 60 4.67 12.04 -13.44
C CYS A 60 4.09 11.57 -14.79
N ALA A 61 2.97 12.15 -15.21
CA ALA A 61 2.27 11.81 -16.45
C ALA A 61 3.08 12.04 -17.74
N GLN A 62 4.13 12.88 -17.73
CA GLN A 62 4.96 13.11 -18.92
C GLN A 62 5.82 11.89 -19.27
N CYS A 63 6.27 11.13 -18.28
CA CYS A 63 7.04 9.90 -18.47
C CYS A 63 6.17 8.65 -18.32
N HIS A 64 5.17 8.70 -17.45
CA HIS A 64 4.30 7.59 -17.10
C HIS A 64 2.82 7.97 -17.32
N PRO A 65 2.37 8.13 -18.59
CA PRO A 65 0.98 8.46 -18.88
C PRO A 65 0.06 7.37 -18.32
N ASN A 66 -0.99 7.77 -17.59
CA ASN A 66 -1.88 6.85 -16.85
C ASN A 66 -1.13 5.81 -16.00
N ALA A 67 -0.07 6.24 -15.31
CA ALA A 67 0.83 5.39 -14.52
C ALA A 67 1.45 4.20 -15.29
N ALA A 68 1.50 4.26 -16.62
CA ALA A 68 2.09 3.21 -17.45
C ALA A 68 3.56 2.96 -17.10
N ASN A 69 3.99 1.70 -17.22
CA ASN A 69 5.38 1.26 -16.97
C ASN A 69 5.94 1.54 -15.57
N THR A 70 5.08 1.81 -14.57
CA THR A 70 5.50 1.96 -13.16
C THR A 70 5.64 0.61 -12.45
N HIS A 71 4.87 -0.38 -12.89
CA HIS A 71 4.87 -1.78 -12.43
C HIS A 71 4.84 -1.98 -10.89
N PRO A 72 3.92 -1.34 -10.15
CA PRO A 72 3.73 -1.56 -8.70
C PRO A 72 3.59 -3.04 -8.34
N GLU A 73 2.97 -3.85 -9.21
CA GLU A 73 2.74 -5.28 -9.02
C GLU A 73 4.03 -6.12 -8.90
N THR A 74 5.18 -5.54 -9.24
CA THR A 74 6.49 -6.21 -9.18
C THR A 74 7.30 -5.87 -7.94
N TYR A 75 6.81 -4.94 -7.10
CA TYR A 75 7.49 -4.56 -5.86
C TYR A 75 7.03 -5.44 -4.68
N PRO A 76 7.88 -5.65 -3.66
CA PRO A 76 9.26 -5.19 -3.54
C PRO A 76 10.20 -5.84 -4.57
N LYS A 77 11.16 -5.07 -5.09
CA LYS A 77 12.18 -5.58 -6.02
C LYS A 77 13.50 -4.85 -5.87
N PHE A 78 14.60 -5.49 -6.30
CA PHE A 78 15.86 -4.78 -6.43
C PHE A 78 15.65 -3.60 -7.38
N GLN A 79 16.11 -2.41 -7.01
CA GLN A 79 16.02 -1.24 -7.87
C GLN A 79 17.40 -0.65 -8.09
N LYS A 80 17.85 -0.65 -9.35
CA LYS A 80 19.21 -0.22 -9.71
C LYS A 80 19.51 1.21 -9.26
N GLN A 81 18.53 2.10 -9.41
CA GLN A 81 18.62 3.51 -9.02
C GLN A 81 18.80 3.71 -7.50
N LEU A 82 18.35 2.74 -6.70
CA LEU A 82 18.43 2.78 -5.24
C LEU A 82 19.50 1.83 -4.68
N GLY A 83 20.05 0.93 -5.49
CA GLY A 83 21.08 -0.02 -5.09
C GLY A 83 20.63 -1.08 -4.08
N LYS A 84 19.32 -1.27 -3.87
CA LYS A 84 18.75 -2.19 -2.88
C LYS A 84 17.40 -2.74 -3.32
N VAL A 85 16.92 -3.77 -2.63
CA VAL A 85 15.49 -4.14 -2.67
C VAL A 85 14.70 -3.00 -2.04
N ALA A 86 13.76 -2.46 -2.80
CA ALA A 86 12.99 -1.30 -2.44
C ALA A 86 11.49 -1.59 -2.57
N ASN A 87 10.70 -0.88 -1.78
CA ASN A 87 9.27 -0.75 -1.94
C ASN A 87 8.94 0.22 -3.07
N PHE A 88 7.70 0.18 -3.57
CA PHE A 88 7.28 1.05 -4.66
C PHE A 88 7.36 2.55 -4.29
N TRP A 89 6.97 2.91 -3.06
CA TRP A 89 7.02 4.29 -2.58
C TRP A 89 8.42 4.91 -2.57
N GLU A 90 9.46 4.09 -2.35
CA GLU A 90 10.84 4.55 -2.39
C GLU A 90 11.25 4.94 -3.82
N MET A 91 10.76 4.20 -4.83
CA MET A 91 10.96 4.58 -6.23
C MET A 91 10.12 5.81 -6.59
N VAL A 92 8.91 5.96 -6.07
CA VAL A 92 8.12 7.20 -6.23
C VAL A 92 8.90 8.40 -5.69
N ASN A 93 9.48 8.32 -4.48
CA ASN A 93 10.33 9.38 -3.93
C ASN A 93 11.61 9.60 -4.75
N TRP A 94 12.20 8.55 -5.33
CA TRP A 94 13.30 8.71 -6.27
C TRP A 94 12.89 9.53 -7.50
N CYS A 95 11.70 9.28 -8.06
CA CYS A 95 11.15 10.05 -9.17
C CYS A 95 10.84 11.51 -8.78
N ILE A 96 10.32 11.74 -7.56
CA ILE A 96 10.05 13.08 -7.04
C ILE A 96 11.35 13.87 -6.90
N ARG A 97 12.38 13.29 -6.28
CA ARG A 97 13.64 13.99 -6.00
C ARG A 97 14.48 14.25 -7.24
N ASN A 98 14.55 13.29 -8.16
CA ASN A 98 15.52 13.34 -9.26
C ASN A 98 14.92 14.00 -10.52
N PRO A 99 13.94 13.40 -11.24
CA PRO A 99 13.26 14.07 -12.35
C PRO A 99 12.49 15.34 -12.00
N LEU A 100 11.75 15.35 -10.89
CA LEU A 100 10.84 16.45 -10.54
C LEU A 100 11.50 17.53 -9.67
N GLU A 101 12.69 17.26 -9.12
CA GLU A 101 13.43 18.13 -8.19
C GLU A 101 12.61 18.54 -6.96
N GLY A 102 11.62 17.73 -6.58
CA GLY A 102 10.74 17.93 -5.44
C GLY A 102 11.34 17.44 -4.12
N ASP A 103 10.63 17.73 -3.03
CA ASP A 103 10.94 17.21 -1.69
C ASP A 103 10.29 15.83 -1.50
N GLU A 104 10.99 14.92 -0.84
CA GLU A 104 10.46 13.58 -0.58
C GLU A 104 9.24 13.62 0.35
N LEU A 105 8.31 12.69 0.12
CA LEU A 105 7.16 12.47 0.98
C LEU A 105 7.49 11.40 2.02
N ALA A 106 6.96 11.53 3.23
CA ALA A 106 7.01 10.45 4.21
C ALA A 106 6.26 9.21 3.68
N ALA A 107 6.63 8.02 4.15
CA ALA A 107 5.99 6.79 3.70
C ALA A 107 4.49 6.73 4.06
N ASP A 108 4.09 7.39 5.15
CA ASP A 108 2.73 7.53 5.65
C ASP A 108 2.05 8.86 5.24
N ASP A 109 2.69 9.66 4.39
CA ASP A 109 2.08 10.88 3.85
C ASP A 109 0.82 10.51 3.04
N PRO A 110 -0.33 11.17 3.27
CA PRO A 110 -1.54 10.95 2.48
C PRO A 110 -1.32 11.07 0.97
N LYS A 111 -0.46 12.00 0.52
CA LYS A 111 -0.12 12.16 -0.90
C LYS A 111 0.62 10.94 -1.44
N MET A 112 1.53 10.36 -0.65
CA MET A 112 2.23 9.13 -1.04
C MET A 112 1.20 8.00 -1.19
N THR A 113 0.31 7.83 -0.21
CA THR A 113 -0.79 6.85 -0.28
C THR A 113 -1.64 7.03 -1.54
N ALA A 114 -2.01 8.26 -1.87
CA ALA A 114 -2.79 8.57 -3.07
C ALA A 114 -2.06 8.21 -4.37
N LEU A 115 -0.77 8.56 -4.50
CA LEU A 115 0.05 8.22 -5.66
C LEU A 115 0.16 6.71 -5.88
N LEU A 116 0.44 5.95 -4.82
CA LEU A 116 0.54 4.48 -4.88
C LEU A 116 -0.80 3.85 -5.23
N THR A 117 -1.89 4.36 -4.64
CA THR A 117 -3.26 3.89 -4.89
C THR A 117 -3.63 4.07 -6.36
N TYR A 118 -3.39 5.26 -6.92
CA TYR A 118 -3.66 5.54 -8.32
C TYR A 118 -2.86 4.64 -9.26
N ALA A 119 -1.54 4.53 -9.04
CA ALA A 119 -0.69 3.68 -9.88
C ALA A 119 -1.09 2.19 -9.81
N THR A 120 -1.44 1.70 -8.63
CA THR A 120 -1.92 0.33 -8.45
C THR A 120 -3.28 0.12 -9.13
N TRP A 121 -4.18 1.11 -9.03
CA TRP A 121 -5.49 1.06 -9.68
C TRP A 121 -5.39 0.99 -11.20
N GLU A 122 -4.53 1.80 -11.83
CA GLU A 122 -4.27 1.74 -13.28
C GLU A 122 -3.67 0.40 -13.72
N ARG A 123 -3.00 -0.30 -12.80
CA ARG A 123 -2.34 -1.59 -13.02
C ARG A 123 -3.12 -2.80 -12.49
N ARG A 124 -4.39 -2.61 -12.15
CA ARG A 124 -5.29 -3.69 -11.69
C ARG A 124 -5.42 -4.80 -12.74
N GLY A 125 -5.71 -6.02 -12.26
CA GLY A 125 -5.87 -7.21 -13.11
C GLY A 125 -4.55 -7.83 -13.59
N VAL A 126 -3.41 -7.22 -13.22
CA VAL A 126 -2.09 -7.78 -13.51
C VAL A 126 -1.66 -8.65 -12.35
N LYS A 127 -1.05 -9.79 -12.66
CA LYS A 127 -0.57 -10.73 -11.65
C LYS A 127 0.52 -10.08 -10.80
N LEU A 128 0.37 -10.19 -9.47
CA LEU A 128 1.40 -9.81 -8.51
C LEU A 128 2.63 -10.71 -8.70
N GLU A 129 3.78 -10.12 -8.99
CA GLU A 129 5.04 -10.83 -9.25
C GLU A 129 6.23 -10.11 -8.59
N PRO A 130 6.32 -10.09 -7.23
CA PRO A 130 7.38 -9.39 -6.52
C PRO A 130 8.78 -9.88 -6.90
N GLY A 131 9.73 -8.96 -7.02
CA GLY A 131 11.11 -9.24 -7.42
C GLY A 131 11.34 -9.28 -8.94
N LYS A 132 10.29 -9.26 -9.75
CA LYS A 132 10.40 -9.21 -11.22
C LYS A 132 10.93 -7.86 -11.68
N HIS A 133 11.93 -7.87 -12.55
CA HIS A 133 12.52 -6.66 -13.12
C HIS A 133 11.97 -6.34 -14.50
#